data_AF-A0A317IE52-F1
#
_entry.id   AF-A0A317IE52-F1
#
_cell.length_a   1.000
_cell.length_b   1.000
_cell.length_c   1.000
_cell.angle_alpha   90.00
_cell.angle_beta   90.00
_cell.angle_gamma   90.00
#
_symmetry.space_group_name_H-M   'P 1'
#
loop_
_entity.id
_entity.type
_entity.pdbx_description
1 polymer ?
#
loop_
_entity_poly.entity_id
_entity_poly.type
_entity_poly.pdbx_seq_one_letter_code
_entity_poly.pdbx_strand_id
1 'polypeptide(L)'
;MKKLILISTMFLFAFAYANEKGTWTGWISDSHCGVKGNHEGHTDCAKKCVKGGADAVFVVGDKVYTVTDQKKVLDFLGDKVTITGTITDDKIDVEKISKDTKALN
;
A
#
# COMPACT_ATOMS: atom_id res chain seq x y z
N MET A 1 19.89 40.74 -36.57
CA MET A 1 21.12 40.76 -35.75
C MET A 1 20.81 40.15 -34.40
N LYS A 2 21.59 39.13 -34.01
CA LYS A 2 21.96 38.73 -32.65
C LYS A 2 20.80 38.20 -31.77
N LYS A 3 20.73 36.87 -31.65
CA LYS A 3 21.09 36.10 -30.44
C LYS A 3 20.11 36.43 -29.31
N LEU A 4 19.22 35.53 -28.93
CA LEU A 4 19.49 34.63 -27.80
C LEU A 4 18.63 33.37 -27.92
N ILE A 5 19.33 32.25 -28.05
CA ILE A 5 18.87 30.89 -27.87
C ILE A 5 18.57 30.72 -26.37
N LEU A 6 17.30 30.54 -25.99
CA LEU A 6 16.91 30.08 -24.66
C LEU A 6 16.54 28.61 -24.79
N ILE A 7 17.57 27.75 -24.73
CA ILE A 7 17.42 26.32 -24.49
C ILE A 7 16.90 26.17 -23.05
N SER A 8 15.60 26.02 -22.90
CA SER A 8 14.99 25.55 -21.65
C SER A 8 15.29 24.06 -21.53
N THR A 9 16.43 23.73 -20.93
CA THR A 9 16.79 22.36 -20.55
C THR A 9 15.72 21.82 -19.62
N MET A 10 14.83 21.00 -20.17
CA MET A 10 13.88 20.18 -19.43
C MET A 10 14.70 19.18 -18.60
N PHE A 11 14.90 19.54 -17.33
CA PHE A 11 15.53 18.67 -16.35
C PHE A 11 14.56 17.51 -16.08
N LEU A 12 14.71 16.43 -16.86
CA LEU A 12 14.09 15.15 -16.56
C LEU A 12 14.71 14.64 -15.25
N PHE A 13 14.07 14.96 -14.12
CA PHE A 13 14.26 14.22 -12.89
C PHE A 13 13.83 12.78 -13.16
N ALA A 14 14.79 11.93 -13.53
CA ALA A 14 14.61 10.50 -13.40
C ALA A 14 14.55 10.21 -11.90
N PHE A 15 13.33 10.13 -11.37
CA PHE A 15 13.11 9.50 -10.07
C PHE A 15 13.57 8.06 -10.23
N ALA A 16 14.76 7.76 -9.71
CA ALA A 16 15.23 6.40 -9.61
C ALA A 16 14.30 5.69 -8.63
N TYR A 17 13.40 4.86 -9.18
CA TYR A 17 12.46 4.06 -8.41
C TYR A 17 13.24 3.09 -7.53
N ALA A 18 13.35 3.42 -6.24
CA ALA A 18 13.91 2.51 -5.26
C ALA A 18 12.91 1.38 -5.03
N ASN A 19 13.23 0.20 -5.55
CA ASN A 19 12.49 -1.02 -5.21
C ASN A 19 12.98 -1.47 -3.84
N GLU A 20 12.26 -1.09 -2.80
CA GLU A 20 12.60 -1.45 -1.43
C GLU A 20 12.01 -2.82 -1.15
N LYS A 21 12.86 -3.85 -1.13
CA LYS A 21 12.47 -5.17 -0.60
C LYS A 21 12.53 -5.16 0.91
N GLY A 22 11.47 -5.61 1.54
CA GLY A 22 11.36 -5.52 2.99
C GLY A 22 10.23 -6.36 3.55
N THR A 23 10.15 -6.35 4.88
CA THR A 23 9.03 -6.90 5.62
C THR A 23 8.42 -5.77 6.43
N TRP A 24 7.12 -5.60 6.29
CA TRP A 24 6.36 -4.55 6.95
C TRP A 24 5.17 -5.15 7.65
N THR A 25 4.89 -4.66 8.85
CA THR A 25 3.71 -5.07 9.63
C THR A 25 2.73 -3.91 9.64
N GLY A 26 1.49 -4.17 9.25
CA GLY A 26 0.47 -3.16 9.06
C GLY A 26 -0.92 -3.75 9.05
N TRP A 27 -1.91 -2.94 8.70
CA TRP A 27 -3.30 -3.36 8.58
C TRP A 27 -3.74 -3.31 7.13
N ILE A 28 -4.54 -4.28 6.71
CA ILE A 28 -5.20 -4.19 5.41
C ILE A 28 -6.48 -3.38 5.59
N SER A 29 -6.56 -2.19 5.02
CA SER A 29 -7.77 -1.36 5.01
C SER A 29 -8.33 -1.27 3.59
N ASP A 30 -9.49 -0.66 3.43
CA ASP A 30 -10.03 -0.26 2.14
C ASP A 30 -9.56 1.15 1.76
N SER A 31 -9.49 1.46 0.47
CA SER A 31 -9.03 2.75 -0.05
C SER A 31 -9.90 3.93 0.40
N HIS A 32 -11.13 3.66 0.84
CA HIS A 32 -12.06 4.65 1.39
C HIS A 32 -11.71 5.04 2.84
N CYS A 33 -11.24 4.09 3.64
CA CYS A 33 -10.87 4.34 5.04
C CYS A 33 -9.37 4.64 5.22
N GLY A 34 -8.49 3.95 4.48
CA GLY A 34 -7.03 4.10 4.56
C GLY A 34 -6.53 4.06 6.01
N VAL A 35 -5.79 5.10 6.43
CA VAL A 35 -5.24 5.21 7.79
C VAL A 35 -6.33 5.24 8.88
N LYS A 36 -7.56 5.66 8.55
CA LYS A 36 -8.68 5.70 9.52
C LYS A 36 -9.21 4.30 9.87
N GLY A 37 -8.92 3.31 9.02
CA GLY A 37 -9.31 1.92 9.22
C GLY A 37 -8.30 1.07 10.01
N ASN A 38 -7.26 1.70 10.56
CA ASN A 38 -6.12 1.04 11.22
C ASN A 38 -6.44 0.61 12.68
N HIS A 39 -7.57 -0.07 12.91
CA HIS A 39 -8.01 -0.48 14.25
C HIS A 39 -8.71 -1.85 14.28
N GLU A 40 -8.60 -2.55 15.42
CA GLU A 40 -9.33 -3.81 15.69
C GLU A 40 -10.84 -3.58 15.56
N GLY A 41 -11.52 -4.41 14.75
CA GLY A 41 -12.96 -4.31 14.46
C GLY A 41 -13.32 -3.64 13.13
N HIS A 42 -12.34 -3.12 12.39
CA HIS A 42 -12.57 -2.52 11.07
C HIS A 42 -12.71 -3.55 9.93
N THR A 43 -12.45 -4.83 10.21
CA THR A 43 -12.58 -5.99 9.30
C THR A 43 -13.89 -6.00 8.50
N ASP A 44 -15.03 -5.82 9.16
CA ASP A 44 -16.33 -5.87 8.50
C ASP A 44 -16.60 -4.64 7.62
N CYS A 45 -16.04 -3.50 7.99
CA CYS A 45 -16.14 -2.27 7.20
C CYS A 45 -15.30 -2.38 5.93
N ALA A 46 -14.03 -2.80 6.07
CA ALA A 46 -13.13 -3.03 4.95
C ALA A 46 -13.69 -4.08 3.98
N LYS A 47 -14.22 -5.20 4.49
CA LYS A 47 -14.88 -6.24 3.67
C LYS A 47 -16.09 -5.71 2.91
N LYS A 48 -16.91 -4.85 3.53
CA LYS A 48 -18.05 -4.23 2.85
C LYS A 48 -17.62 -3.25 1.76
N CYS A 49 -16.62 -2.41 2.04
CA CYS A 49 -16.07 -1.48 1.05
C CYS A 49 -15.48 -2.22 -0.15
N VAL A 50 -14.66 -3.25 0.08
CA VAL A 50 -14.05 -4.02 -1.02
C VAL A 50 -15.10 -4.80 -1.82
N LYS A 51 -16.13 -5.36 -1.17
CA LYS A 51 -17.29 -5.93 -1.89
C LYS A 51 -18.07 -4.89 -2.68
N GLY A 52 -18.07 -3.64 -2.25
CA GLY A 52 -18.66 -2.50 -2.95
C GLY A 52 -17.82 -1.96 -4.11
N GLY A 53 -16.61 -2.49 -4.32
CA GLY A 53 -15.70 -2.08 -5.39
C GLY A 53 -14.55 -1.16 -4.94
N ALA A 54 -14.33 -1.00 -3.63
CA ALA A 54 -13.14 -0.31 -3.13
C ALA A 54 -11.89 -1.20 -3.27
N ASP A 55 -10.74 -0.57 -3.53
CA ASP A 55 -9.45 -1.25 -3.55
C ASP A 55 -8.95 -1.49 -2.11
N ALA A 56 -8.33 -2.64 -1.86
CA ALA A 56 -7.62 -2.93 -0.62
C ALA A 56 -6.26 -2.23 -0.60
N VAL A 57 -5.95 -1.59 0.51
CA VAL A 57 -4.70 -0.89 0.78
C VAL A 57 -4.05 -1.44 2.03
N PHE A 58 -2.73 -1.45 2.07
CA PHE A 58 -1.95 -1.87 3.21
C PHE A 58 -1.39 -0.65 3.93
N VAL A 59 -1.80 -0.48 5.18
CA VAL A 59 -1.48 0.66 6.02
C VAL A 59 -0.37 0.27 6.99
N VAL A 60 0.78 0.91 6.91
CA VAL A 60 1.94 0.70 7.79
C VAL A 60 2.17 1.98 8.58
N GLY A 61 1.72 2.00 9.84
CA GLY A 61 1.70 3.23 10.64
C GLY A 61 0.82 4.28 9.98
N ASP A 62 1.44 5.35 9.47
CA ASP A 62 0.77 6.46 8.77
C ASP A 62 0.87 6.38 7.24
N LYS A 63 1.55 5.36 6.71
CA LYS A 63 1.74 5.18 5.26
C LYS A 63 0.69 4.23 4.69
N VAL A 64 0.18 4.54 3.50
CA VAL A 64 -0.80 3.72 2.78
C VAL A 64 -0.17 3.22 1.49
N TYR A 65 -0.16 1.91 1.29
CA TYR A 65 0.36 1.26 0.10
C TYR A 65 -0.75 0.52 -0.62
N THR A 66 -0.93 0.76 -1.92
CA THR A 66 -1.85 -0.03 -2.73
C THR A 66 -1.28 -1.43 -2.94
N VAL A 67 -2.05 -2.45 -2.59
CA VAL A 67 -1.64 -3.83 -2.82
C VAL A 67 -1.82 -4.15 -4.31
N THR A 68 -0.79 -4.61 -5.01
CA THR A 68 -0.95 -5.01 -6.41
C THR A 68 -1.83 -6.25 -6.56
N ASP A 69 -1.66 -7.21 -5.66
CA ASP A 69 -2.45 -8.45 -5.65
C ASP A 69 -3.60 -8.38 -4.62
N GLN A 70 -4.66 -7.69 -5.03
CA GLN A 70 -5.88 -7.50 -4.25
C GLN A 70 -6.45 -8.81 -3.71
N LYS A 71 -6.37 -9.90 -4.50
CA LYS A 71 -6.94 -11.21 -4.15
C LYS A 71 -6.27 -11.85 -2.94
N LYS A 72 -4.95 -11.67 -2.80
CA LYS A 72 -4.18 -12.22 -1.66
C LYS A 72 -4.53 -11.57 -0.33
N VAL A 73 -5.02 -10.34 -0.34
CA VAL A 73 -5.32 -9.57 0.87
C VAL A 73 -6.80 -9.56 1.25
N LEU A 74 -7.68 -10.10 0.39
CA LEU A 74 -9.13 -10.21 0.66
C LEU A 74 -9.43 -10.98 1.94
N ASP A 75 -8.66 -12.04 2.21
CA ASP A 75 -8.83 -12.88 3.41
C ASP A 75 -8.35 -12.21 4.70
N PHE A 76 -7.62 -11.10 4.57
CA PHE A 76 -6.98 -10.37 5.67
C PHE A 76 -7.51 -8.93 5.81
N LEU A 77 -8.59 -8.57 5.12
CA LEU A 77 -9.21 -7.24 5.19
C LEU A 77 -9.59 -6.86 6.63
N GLY A 78 -9.08 -5.74 7.09
CA GLY A 78 -9.15 -5.17 8.44
C GLY A 78 -8.45 -5.97 9.51
N ASP A 79 -7.63 -6.95 9.14
CA ASP A 79 -6.73 -7.64 10.05
C ASP A 79 -5.32 -7.05 9.99
N LYS A 80 -4.60 -7.17 11.10
CA LYS A 80 -3.17 -6.86 11.16
C LYS A 80 -2.38 -8.02 10.56
N VAL A 81 -1.53 -7.71 9.58
CA VAL A 81 -0.70 -8.68 8.89
C VAL A 81 0.71 -8.17 8.71
N THR A 82 1.64 -9.11 8.60
CA THR A 82 3.01 -8.87 8.20
C THR A 82 3.16 -9.29 6.75
N ILE A 83 3.48 -8.34 5.88
CA ILE A 83 3.73 -8.55 4.45
C ILE A 83 5.23 -8.46 4.21
N THR A 84 5.79 -9.50 3.61
CA THR A 84 7.11 -9.45 2.99
C THR A 84 6.91 -9.26 1.49
N GLY A 85 7.60 -8.28 0.92
CA GLY A 85 7.36 -7.89 -0.45
C GLY A 85 8.34 -6.86 -0.96
N THR A 86 8.01 -6.29 -2.11
CA THR A 86 8.73 -5.17 -2.70
C THR A 86 7.79 -3.98 -2.75
N ILE A 87 8.18 -2.86 -2.15
CA ILE A 87 7.48 -1.59 -2.33
C ILE A 87 8.10 -0.87 -3.52
N THR A 88 7.25 -0.47 -4.46
CA THR A 88 7.59 0.35 -5.62
C THR A 88 6.66 1.56 -5.59
N ASP A 89 7.21 2.72 -5.24
CA ASP A 89 6.48 3.96 -4.97
C ASP A 89 5.43 3.76 -3.86
N ASP A 90 4.14 3.78 -4.25
CA ASP A 90 3.00 3.60 -3.35
C ASP A 90 2.35 2.23 -3.52
N LYS A 91 3.01 1.28 -4.18
CA LYS A 91 2.50 -0.06 -4.42
C LYS A 91 3.33 -1.10 -3.70
N ILE A 92 2.67 -2.06 -3.07
CA ILE A 92 3.33 -3.22 -2.44
C ILE A 92 3.02 -4.48 -3.22
N ASP A 93 4.09 -5.09 -3.77
CA ASP A 93 4.03 -6.43 -4.33
C ASP A 93 4.24 -7.48 -3.24
N VAL A 94 3.22 -8.32 -3.07
CA VAL A 94 3.12 -9.27 -1.97
C VAL A 94 3.77 -10.59 -2.37
N GLU A 95 4.97 -10.82 -1.84
CA GLU A 95 5.66 -12.11 -1.94
C GLU A 95 5.16 -13.09 -0.88
N LYS A 96 4.96 -12.62 0.36
CA LYS A 96 4.49 -13.44 1.48
C LYS A 96 3.60 -12.64 2.42
N ILE A 97 2.49 -13.24 2.84
CA ILE A 97 1.65 -12.73 3.93
C ILE A 97 1.77 -13.67 5.12
N SER A 98 2.00 -13.10 6.29
CA SER A 98 1.85 -13.76 7.57
C SER A 98 0.81 -13.00 8.37
N LYS A 99 -0.28 -13.68 8.75
CA LYS A 99 -1.25 -13.08 9.67
C LYS A 99 -0.54 -12.88 11.01
N ASP A 100 -0.58 -11.67 11.54
CA ASP A 100 -0.19 -11.42 12.93
C ASP A 100 -1.34 -11.97 13.78
N THR A 101 -1.50 -13.30 13.76
CA THR A 101 -2.40 -14.01 14.63
C THR A 101 -1.82 -13.78 16.00
N LYS A 102 -2.33 -12.74 16.68
CA LYS A 102 -2.43 -12.76 18.13
C LYS A 102 -3.01 -14.12 18.46
N ALA A 103 -2.14 -15.04 18.87
CA ALA A 103 -2.51 -16.31 19.43
C ALA A 103 -3.37 -15.94 20.65
N LEU A 104 -4.68 -15.93 20.44
CA LEU A 104 -5.65 -15.96 21.52
C LEU A 104 -5.55 -17.37 22.09
N ASN A 105 -4.61 -17.54 23.01
CA ASN A 105 -4.76 -18.47 24.12
C ASN A 105 -5.83 -17.92 25.06
#